data_AF-A0A7Y2GA00-F1
#
_entry.id   AF-A0A7Y2GA00-F1
#
_cell.length_a   1.000
_cell.length_b   1.000
_cell.length_c   1.000
_cell.angle_alpha   90.00
_cell.angle_beta   90.00
_cell.angle_gamma   90.00
#
_symmetry.space_group_name_H-M   'P 1'
#
loop_
_entity.id
_entity.type
_entity.pdbx_description
1 polymer ?
#
loop_
_entity_poly.entity_id
_entity_poly.type
_entity_poly.pdbx_seq_one_letter_code
_entity_poly.pdbx_strand_id
1 'polypeptide(L)'
;MEKKVDRVEAATKRQQGGQKRGTVSYLEMPGLEGGFVRMVNRLLEEGTLTGDTEADDFLRKSGEAVLLGLLYDQRIRAEYAFTGPIRLHQRLGHLDMGKISRMDLDRLRAVFAETPAVHRFTNRMSEYTIALARAVVDDYDGRAENIWNGNIPAREVEKRVALLPGFGKGKAIKSKYVLHYFGYRDFSSS
;
A
#
# COMPACT_ATOMS: atom_id res chain seq x y z
N MET A 1 9.67 -30.56 -7.35
CA MET A 1 9.98 -29.12 -7.29
C MET A 1 10.03 -28.51 -8.69
N GLU A 2 10.46 -29.26 -9.71
CA GLU A 2 10.49 -28.86 -11.13
C GLU A 2 9.13 -28.43 -11.72
N LYS A 3 8.03 -29.15 -11.42
CA LYS A 3 6.70 -28.85 -12.00
C LYS A 3 6.12 -27.46 -11.68
N LYS A 4 6.65 -26.77 -10.66
CA LYS A 4 6.23 -25.39 -10.32
C LYS A 4 7.02 -24.35 -11.10
N VAL A 5 8.30 -24.61 -11.37
CA VAL A 5 9.19 -23.74 -12.16
C VAL A 5 8.75 -23.72 -13.63
N ASP A 6 8.40 -24.90 -14.17
CA ASP A 6 7.91 -25.04 -15.55
C ASP A 6 6.57 -24.31 -15.79
N ARG A 7 5.73 -24.19 -14.75
CA ARG A 7 4.45 -23.46 -14.84
C ARG A 7 4.65 -21.94 -14.84
N VAL A 8 5.69 -21.45 -14.16
CA VAL A 8 6.05 -20.03 -14.16
C VAL A 8 6.63 -19.65 -15.52
N GLU A 9 7.54 -20.45 -16.09
CA GLU A 9 8.09 -20.19 -17.42
C GLU A 9 7.05 -20.31 -18.55
N ALA A 10 6.08 -21.23 -18.42
CA ALA A 10 4.98 -21.36 -19.38
C ALA A 10 3.99 -20.18 -19.34
N ALA A 11 3.78 -19.57 -18.16
CA ALA A 11 2.96 -18.37 -18.02
C ALA A 11 3.65 -17.14 -18.66
N THR A 12 4.97 -17.03 -18.52
CA THR A 12 5.77 -15.96 -19.15
C THR A 12 5.76 -16.05 -20.68
N LYS A 13 5.76 -17.27 -21.25
CA LYS A 13 5.71 -17.46 -22.72
C LYS A 13 4.33 -17.21 -23.34
N ARG A 14 3.23 -17.37 -22.61
CA ARG A 14 1.87 -17.10 -23.13
C ARG A 14 1.52 -15.61 -23.20
N GLN A 15 2.28 -14.73 -22.54
CA GLN A 15 2.05 -13.28 -22.57
C GLN A 15 2.65 -12.57 -23.79
N GLN A 16 3.34 -13.27 -24.71
CA GLN A 16 3.93 -12.65 -25.91
C GLN A 16 2.93 -12.43 -27.06
N GLY A 17 1.65 -12.79 -26.89
CA GLY A 17 0.63 -12.63 -27.94
C GLY A 17 -0.72 -12.20 -27.39
N GLY A 18 -0.87 -10.93 -26.97
CA GLY A 18 -2.18 -10.35 -26.68
C GLY A 18 -2.16 -9.16 -25.73
N GLN A 19 -2.42 -7.96 -26.27
CA GLN A 19 -2.89 -6.73 -25.62
C GLN A 19 -2.18 -6.27 -24.32
N LYS A 20 -1.29 -5.26 -24.45
CA LYS A 20 -0.58 -4.56 -23.36
C LYS A 20 -1.54 -4.01 -22.29
N ARG A 21 -1.60 -4.65 -21.11
CA ARG A 21 -1.97 -4.00 -19.83
C ARG A 21 -0.76 -4.09 -18.89
N GLY A 22 -0.25 -2.91 -18.51
CA GLY A 22 0.81 -2.61 -17.53
C GLY A 22 1.73 -3.75 -17.08
N THR A 23 2.94 -3.81 -17.63
CA THR A 23 4.04 -4.71 -17.27
C THR A 23 4.74 -4.24 -15.99
N VAL A 24 4.19 -4.53 -14.81
CA VAL A 24 4.96 -4.42 -13.57
C VAL A 24 5.94 -5.60 -13.53
N SER A 25 7.24 -5.32 -13.44
CA SER A 25 8.28 -6.34 -13.33
C SER A 25 8.12 -7.16 -12.05
N TYR A 26 8.51 -8.43 -12.05
CA TYR A 26 8.55 -9.18 -10.81
C TYR A 26 9.77 -8.78 -9.98
N LEU A 27 9.58 -8.52 -8.69
CA LEU A 27 10.65 -8.35 -7.71
C LEU A 27 10.72 -9.58 -6.81
N GLU A 28 11.91 -10.13 -6.66
CA GLU A 28 12.14 -11.10 -5.60
C GLU A 28 11.91 -10.47 -4.22
N MET A 29 11.17 -11.18 -3.38
CA MET A 29 10.79 -10.75 -2.04
C MET A 29 11.46 -11.59 -0.95
N PRO A 30 12.81 -11.71 -0.93
CA PRO A 30 13.49 -12.55 0.05
C PRO A 30 13.17 -12.08 1.47
N GLY A 31 12.77 -13.01 2.33
CA GLY A 31 12.42 -12.73 3.72
C GLY A 31 11.08 -12.02 3.93
N LEU A 32 10.29 -11.78 2.88
CA LEU A 32 8.89 -11.40 3.04
C LEU A 32 8.01 -12.64 2.92
N GLU A 33 7.14 -12.85 3.90
CA GLU A 33 6.19 -13.94 3.92
C GLU A 33 4.78 -13.43 4.24
N GLY A 34 3.77 -14.26 4.00
CA GLY A 34 2.41 -14.02 4.47
C GLY A 34 1.54 -13.20 3.51
N GLY A 35 0.78 -12.25 4.06
CA GLY A 35 -0.35 -11.61 3.38
C GLY A 35 0.00 -10.87 2.10
N PHE A 36 1.06 -10.07 2.12
CA PHE A 36 1.45 -9.29 0.96
C PHE A 36 1.98 -10.16 -0.19
N VAL A 37 2.71 -11.23 0.11
CA VAL A 37 3.16 -12.19 -0.92
C VAL A 37 1.96 -12.83 -1.63
N ARG A 38 0.89 -13.17 -0.88
CA ARG A 38 -0.35 -13.66 -1.49
C ARG A 38 -1.02 -12.63 -2.39
N MET A 39 -0.97 -11.34 -2.03
CA MET A 39 -1.48 -10.27 -2.90
C MET A 39 -0.70 -10.22 -4.21
N VAL A 40 0.63 -10.28 -4.15
CA VAL A 40 1.47 -10.26 -5.36
C VAL A 40 1.20 -11.49 -6.23
N ASN A 41 1.10 -12.69 -5.65
CA ASN A 41 0.74 -13.88 -6.42
C ASN A 41 -0.62 -13.74 -7.09
N ARG A 42 -1.61 -13.16 -6.40
CA ARG A 42 -2.91 -12.85 -6.98
C ARG A 42 -2.79 -11.86 -8.14
N LEU A 43 -1.92 -10.86 -8.05
CA LEU A 43 -1.70 -9.93 -9.16
C LEU A 43 -1.19 -10.67 -10.40
N LEU A 44 -0.27 -11.63 -10.21
CA LEU A 44 0.30 -12.41 -11.31
C LEU A 44 -0.70 -13.41 -11.91
N GLU A 45 -1.58 -13.99 -11.09
CA GLU A 45 -2.54 -15.02 -11.51
C GLU A 45 -3.87 -14.44 -12.01
N GLU A 46 -4.37 -13.38 -11.36
CA GLU A 46 -5.72 -12.84 -11.53
C GLU A 46 -5.74 -11.35 -11.93
N GLY A 47 -4.60 -10.65 -11.89
CA GLY A 47 -4.51 -9.23 -12.24
C GLY A 47 -4.91 -8.24 -11.15
N THR A 48 -5.16 -8.72 -9.92
CA THR A 48 -5.50 -7.87 -8.76
C THR A 48 -4.61 -8.16 -7.55
N LEU A 49 -4.24 -7.13 -6.80
CA LEU A 49 -3.51 -7.24 -5.53
C LEU A 49 -4.47 -7.52 -4.38
N THR A 50 -5.49 -6.68 -4.21
CA THR A 50 -6.40 -6.78 -3.07
C THR A 50 -7.53 -7.79 -3.30
N GLY A 51 -7.76 -8.22 -4.55
CA GLY A 51 -8.96 -8.96 -4.95
C GLY A 51 -10.17 -8.05 -5.24
N ASP A 52 -9.99 -6.74 -5.13
CA ASP A 52 -10.99 -5.71 -5.41
C ASP A 52 -10.39 -4.73 -6.42
N THR A 53 -10.94 -4.72 -7.64
CA THR A 53 -10.43 -3.89 -8.73
C THR A 53 -10.58 -2.40 -8.44
N GLU A 54 -11.65 -1.98 -7.75
CA GLU A 54 -11.88 -0.57 -7.42
C GLU A 54 -10.85 -0.09 -6.39
N ALA A 55 -10.59 -0.91 -5.36
CA ALA A 55 -9.56 -0.62 -4.39
C ALA A 55 -8.16 -0.58 -5.02
N ASP A 56 -7.83 -1.53 -5.89
CA ASP A 56 -6.54 -1.56 -6.60
C ASP A 56 -6.35 -0.31 -7.47
N ASP A 57 -7.37 0.07 -8.24
CA ASP A 57 -7.30 1.25 -9.10
C ASP A 57 -7.21 2.56 -8.29
N PHE A 58 -7.88 2.62 -7.14
CA PHE A 58 -7.76 3.74 -6.22
C PHE A 58 -6.34 3.82 -5.62
N LEU A 59 -5.79 2.69 -5.18
CA LEU A 59 -4.42 2.61 -4.67
C LEU A 59 -3.39 3.01 -5.72
N ARG A 60 -3.54 2.62 -7.00
CA ARG A 60 -2.62 3.02 -8.08
C ARG A 60 -2.67 4.53 -8.41
N LYS A 61 -3.70 5.25 -7.97
CA LYS A 61 -3.94 6.66 -8.32
C LYS A 61 -3.80 7.64 -7.14
N SER A 62 -3.66 7.16 -5.91
CA SER A 62 -3.50 8.00 -4.71
C SER A 62 -2.37 7.51 -3.82
N GLY A 63 -1.28 8.29 -3.75
CA GLY A 63 -0.15 8.00 -2.88
C GLY A 63 -0.55 7.94 -1.41
N GLU A 64 -1.51 8.78 -1.00
CA GLU A 64 -2.11 8.77 0.34
C GLU A 64 -2.76 7.43 0.64
N ALA A 65 -3.51 6.88 -0.32
CA ALA A 65 -4.17 5.59 -0.16
C ALA A 65 -3.15 4.46 0.04
N VAL A 66 -2.06 4.43 -0.74
CA VAL A 66 -1.02 3.42 -0.59
C VAL A 66 -0.30 3.52 0.75
N LEU A 67 0.05 4.73 1.18
CA LEU A 67 0.69 4.96 2.46
C LEU A 67 -0.20 4.52 3.62
N LEU A 68 -1.50 4.85 3.57
CA LEU A 68 -2.48 4.41 4.57
C LEU A 68 -2.71 2.90 4.52
N GLY A 69 -2.76 2.27 3.35
CA GLY A 69 -2.87 0.82 3.21
C GLY A 69 -1.71 0.11 3.89
N LEU A 70 -0.49 0.62 3.73
CA LEU A 70 0.70 0.12 4.42
C LEU A 70 0.66 0.36 5.94
N LEU A 71 0.17 1.52 6.39
CA LEU A 71 -0.06 1.79 7.82
C LEU A 71 -1.04 0.77 8.42
N TYR A 72 -2.14 0.48 7.72
CA TYR A 72 -3.21 -0.41 8.15
C TYR A 72 -2.85 -1.90 8.10
N ASP A 73 -1.75 -2.28 7.47
CA ASP A 73 -1.28 -3.67 7.43
C ASP A 73 -0.71 -4.08 8.81
N GLN A 74 -1.63 -4.25 9.76
CA GLN A 74 -1.35 -4.44 11.18
C GLN A 74 -2.20 -5.59 11.74
N ARG A 75 -1.59 -6.78 11.79
CA ARG A 75 -2.18 -8.01 12.35
C ARG A 75 -3.57 -8.31 11.76
N ILE A 76 -3.78 -8.02 10.49
CA ILE A 76 -4.96 -8.41 9.71
C ILE A 76 -4.51 -9.01 8.39
N ARG A 77 -5.46 -9.49 7.59
CA ARG A 77 -5.17 -9.84 6.20
C ARG A 77 -4.74 -8.57 5.46
N ALA A 78 -3.63 -8.65 4.72
CA ALA A 78 -3.09 -7.51 3.98
C ALA A 78 -4.12 -6.98 2.98
N GLU A 79 -4.88 -7.86 2.33
CA GLU A 79 -5.95 -7.49 1.40
C GLU A 79 -7.02 -6.61 2.07
N TYR A 80 -7.37 -6.92 3.31
CA TYR A 80 -8.33 -6.13 4.07
C TYR A 80 -7.74 -4.79 4.50
N ALA A 81 -6.44 -4.74 4.83
CA ALA A 81 -5.72 -3.52 5.15
C ALA A 81 -5.71 -2.55 3.96
N PHE A 82 -5.33 -3.05 2.78
CA PHE A 82 -5.22 -2.25 1.56
C PHE A 82 -6.58 -1.87 0.96
N THR A 83 -7.69 -2.51 1.35
CA THR A 83 -9.05 -2.02 1.05
C THR A 83 -9.58 -1.01 2.09
N GLY A 84 -8.86 -0.77 3.19
CA GLY A 84 -9.22 0.24 4.20
C GLY A 84 -9.25 1.70 3.68
N PRO A 85 -8.25 2.15 2.88
CA PRO A 85 -8.19 3.53 2.38
C PRO A 85 -9.40 3.95 1.55
N ILE A 86 -9.92 3.08 0.68
CA ILE A 86 -11.11 3.41 -0.12
C ILE A 86 -12.37 3.56 0.76
N ARG A 87 -12.53 2.74 1.81
CA ARG A 87 -13.62 2.91 2.80
C ARG A 87 -13.51 4.25 3.52
N LEU A 88 -12.30 4.62 3.94
CA LEU A 88 -12.07 5.91 4.60
C LEU A 88 -12.38 7.07 3.64
N HIS A 89 -11.92 6.97 2.40
CA HIS A 89 -12.20 7.95 1.35
C HIS A 89 -13.69 8.10 1.09
N GLN A 90 -14.45 7.00 0.97
CA GLN A 90 -15.90 7.05 0.73
C GLN A 90 -16.67 7.77 1.85
N ARG A 91 -16.17 7.71 3.10
CA ARG A 91 -16.80 8.36 4.26
C ARG A 91 -16.42 9.83 4.43
N LEU A 92 -15.16 10.16 4.15
CA LEU A 92 -14.65 11.53 4.27
C LEU A 92 -14.81 12.36 3.00
N GLY A 93 -14.98 11.70 1.85
CA GLY A 93 -14.94 12.30 0.52
C GLY A 93 -13.52 12.71 0.06
N HIS A 94 -12.48 12.40 0.84
CA HIS A 94 -11.09 12.74 0.53
C HIS A 94 -10.09 11.91 1.35
N LEU A 95 -8.81 11.97 0.98
CA LEU A 95 -7.67 11.56 1.81
C LEU A 95 -6.66 12.71 2.02
N ASP A 96 -7.11 13.96 1.96
CA ASP A 96 -6.29 15.15 2.25
C ASP A 96 -5.67 15.08 3.66
N MET A 97 -4.33 14.98 3.72
CA MET A 97 -3.56 14.86 4.97
C MET A 97 -3.65 16.14 5.82
N GLY A 98 -3.73 17.31 5.19
CA GLY A 98 -3.98 18.57 5.89
C GLY A 98 -5.29 18.53 6.65
N LYS A 99 -6.39 18.13 6.00
CA LYS A 99 -7.69 18.01 6.66
C LYS A 99 -7.68 16.94 7.75
N ILE A 100 -7.15 15.75 7.46
CA ILE A 100 -7.10 14.62 8.41
C ILE A 100 -6.28 14.99 9.66
N SER A 101 -5.13 15.64 9.50
CA SER A 101 -4.24 16.01 10.63
C SER A 101 -4.89 16.91 11.70
N ARG A 102 -5.94 17.65 11.30
CA ARG A 102 -6.72 18.59 12.14
C ARG A 102 -8.07 18.05 12.57
N MET A 103 -8.43 16.81 12.20
CA MET A 103 -9.70 16.22 12.62
C MET A 103 -9.72 15.97 14.12
N ASP A 104 -10.90 16.12 14.71
CA ASP A 104 -11.20 15.58 16.03
C ASP A 104 -11.05 14.05 16.02
N LEU A 105 -10.37 13.51 17.03
CA LEU A 105 -10.02 12.09 17.08
C LEU A 105 -11.27 11.21 17.25
N ASP A 106 -12.22 11.62 18.07
CA ASP A 106 -13.43 10.83 18.32
C ASP A 106 -14.34 10.82 17.10
N ARG A 107 -14.40 11.94 16.35
CA ARG A 107 -15.02 11.97 15.03
C ARG A 107 -14.35 11.00 14.06
N LEU A 108 -13.03 10.96 13.99
CA LEU A 108 -12.34 10.02 13.08
C LEU A 108 -12.53 8.56 13.53
N ARG A 109 -12.56 8.29 14.83
CA ARG A 109 -12.88 6.96 15.38
C ARG A 109 -14.27 6.49 14.96
N ALA A 110 -15.27 7.37 15.01
CA ALA A 110 -16.62 7.06 14.54
C ALA A 110 -16.61 6.69 13.04
N VAL A 111 -15.93 7.49 12.21
CA VAL A 111 -15.76 7.20 10.77
C VAL A 111 -15.07 5.85 10.55
N PHE A 112 -14.05 5.51 11.31
CA PHE A 112 -13.38 4.21 11.20
C PHE A 112 -14.30 3.03 11.58
N ALA A 113 -15.19 3.23 12.56
CA ALA A 113 -16.05 2.20 13.13
C ALA A 113 -17.29 1.88 12.28
N GLU A 114 -17.69 2.77 11.35
CA GLU A 114 -18.81 2.50 10.43
C GLU A 114 -18.60 1.15 9.71
N THR A 115 -19.66 0.33 9.64
CA THR A 115 -19.57 -1.04 9.12
C THR A 115 -19.70 -1.06 7.59
N PRO A 116 -18.86 -1.84 6.86
CA PRO A 116 -17.71 -2.60 7.35
C PRO A 116 -16.56 -1.68 7.79
N ALA A 117 -15.95 -1.93 8.96
CA ALA A 117 -14.94 -1.03 9.52
C ALA A 117 -13.79 -0.72 8.54
N VAL A 118 -13.18 0.47 8.64
CA VAL A 118 -11.92 0.77 7.92
C VAL A 118 -10.84 -0.21 8.37
N HIS A 119 -10.75 -0.45 9.68
CA HIS A 119 -9.81 -1.37 10.30
C HIS A 119 -10.36 -1.87 11.64
N ARG A 120 -10.14 -3.14 12.01
CA ARG A 120 -10.66 -3.71 13.26
C ARG A 120 -10.12 -3.07 14.55
N PHE A 121 -8.88 -2.56 14.50
CA PHE A 121 -8.27 -1.75 15.56
C PHE A 121 -8.59 -0.26 15.40
N THR A 122 -9.88 0.09 15.41
CA THR A 122 -10.38 1.45 15.13
C THR A 122 -9.66 2.53 15.93
N ASN A 123 -9.60 2.41 17.26
CA ASN A 123 -9.03 3.44 18.12
C ASN A 123 -7.54 3.71 17.79
N ARG A 124 -6.76 2.64 17.65
CA ARG A 124 -5.33 2.76 17.41
C ARG A 124 -4.99 3.21 15.99
N MET A 125 -5.73 2.73 14.99
CA MET A 125 -5.46 3.10 13.60
C MET A 125 -5.90 4.53 13.30
N SER A 126 -7.02 5.01 13.86
CA SER A 126 -7.42 6.41 13.73
C SER A 126 -6.41 7.37 14.38
N GLU A 127 -5.89 7.04 15.57
CA GLU A 127 -4.78 7.78 16.20
C GLU A 127 -3.55 7.87 15.29
N TYR A 128 -3.11 6.73 14.75
CA TYR A 128 -1.97 6.71 13.84
C TYR A 128 -2.24 7.41 12.52
N THR A 129 -3.47 7.38 12.00
CA THR A 129 -3.83 8.10 10.78
C THR A 129 -3.70 9.62 10.96
N ILE A 130 -4.15 10.18 12.10
CA ILE A 130 -3.94 11.60 12.40
C ILE A 130 -2.45 11.91 12.58
N ALA A 131 -1.73 11.08 13.33
CA ALA A 131 -0.29 11.29 13.58
C ALA A 131 0.53 11.22 12.27
N LEU A 132 0.23 10.25 11.41
CA LEU A 132 0.82 10.12 10.09
C LEU A 132 0.49 11.34 9.23
N ALA A 133 -0.77 11.78 9.22
CA ALA A 133 -1.18 12.94 8.44
C ALA A 133 -0.43 14.22 8.87
N ARG A 134 -0.18 14.40 10.18
CA ARG A 134 0.67 15.49 10.69
C ARG A 134 2.10 15.39 10.17
N ALA A 135 2.74 14.22 10.30
CA ALA A 135 4.10 14.02 9.79
C ALA A 135 4.20 14.28 8.27
N VAL A 136 3.19 13.86 7.50
CA VAL A 136 3.13 14.13 6.05
C VAL A 136 2.97 15.62 5.75
N VAL A 137 2.19 16.36 6.54
CA VAL A 137 2.07 17.81 6.41
C VAL A 137 3.38 18.52 6.75
N ASP A 138 3.98 18.17 7.88
CA ASP A 138 5.12 18.89 8.45
C ASP A 138 6.41 18.62 7.64
N ASP A 139 6.63 17.36 7.24
CA ASP A 139 7.91 16.93 6.64
C ASP A 139 7.83 16.73 5.12
N TYR A 140 6.63 16.68 4.54
CA TYR A 140 6.41 16.25 3.15
C TYR A 140 5.35 17.10 2.40
N ASP A 141 5.10 18.34 2.84
CA ASP A 141 4.19 19.31 2.21
C ASP A 141 2.75 18.79 2.02
N GLY A 142 2.32 17.88 2.90
CA GLY A 142 0.99 17.29 2.87
C GLY A 142 0.78 16.25 1.76
N ARG A 143 1.84 15.83 1.06
CA ARG A 143 1.78 14.88 -0.05
C ARG A 143 2.57 13.63 0.26
N ALA A 144 1.89 12.48 0.29
CA ALA A 144 2.55 11.20 0.60
C ALA A 144 3.66 10.88 -0.42
N GLU A 145 3.46 11.24 -1.69
CA GLU A 145 4.43 10.94 -2.75
C GLU A 145 5.80 11.59 -2.54
N ASN A 146 5.88 12.71 -1.82
CA ASN A 146 7.15 13.37 -1.50
C ASN A 146 8.08 12.51 -0.63
N ILE A 147 7.54 11.47 0.02
CA ILE A 147 8.34 10.49 0.76
C ILE A 147 9.25 9.70 -0.19
N TRP A 148 8.76 9.33 -1.38
CA TRP A 148 9.45 8.42 -2.30
C TRP A 148 9.82 9.01 -3.66
N ASN A 149 9.18 10.08 -4.12
CA ASN A 149 9.43 10.70 -5.42
C ASN A 149 10.83 11.31 -5.53
N GLY A 150 11.25 11.54 -6.78
CA GLY A 150 12.57 12.06 -7.14
C GLY A 150 13.64 10.97 -7.22
N ASN A 151 14.87 11.38 -7.52
CA ASN A 151 16.01 10.47 -7.67
C ASN A 151 16.62 10.08 -6.31
N ILE A 152 15.80 9.59 -5.39
CA ILE A 152 16.25 9.15 -4.07
C ILE A 152 16.45 7.62 -4.03
N PRO A 153 17.54 7.13 -3.41
CA PRO A 153 17.80 5.68 -3.32
C PRO A 153 16.73 4.93 -2.54
N ALA A 154 16.51 3.64 -2.85
CA ALA A 154 15.54 2.79 -2.14
C ALA A 154 15.76 2.75 -0.62
N ARG A 155 17.02 2.72 -0.17
CA ARG A 155 17.38 2.76 1.26
C ARG A 155 16.89 4.03 1.97
N GLU A 156 16.86 5.15 1.25
CA GLU A 156 16.42 6.43 1.81
C GLU A 156 14.90 6.46 1.93
N VAL A 157 14.18 5.89 0.95
CA VAL A 157 12.73 5.67 1.06
C VAL A 157 12.41 4.80 2.27
N GLU A 158 13.11 3.67 2.43
CA GLU A 158 12.94 2.78 3.57
C GLU A 158 13.16 3.52 4.89
N LYS A 159 14.25 4.30 5.00
CA LYS A 159 14.56 5.10 6.19
C LYS A 159 13.46 6.11 6.49
N ARG A 160 12.98 6.85 5.49
CA ARG A 160 11.89 7.83 5.65
C ARG A 160 10.61 7.16 6.13
N VAL A 161 10.22 6.05 5.50
CA VAL A 161 9.04 5.27 5.92
C VAL A 161 9.20 4.74 7.34
N ALA A 162 10.40 4.31 7.75
CA ALA A 162 10.65 3.80 9.10
C ALA A 162 10.49 4.87 10.19
N LEU A 163 10.60 6.16 9.87
CA LEU A 163 10.44 7.27 10.80
C LEU A 163 8.98 7.71 10.98
N LEU A 164 8.07 7.24 10.12
CA LEU A 164 6.67 7.66 10.15
C LEU A 164 5.91 7.04 11.34
N PRO A 165 4.96 7.78 11.96
CA PRO A 165 4.13 7.26 13.04
C PRO A 165 3.38 5.99 12.65
N GLY A 166 3.52 4.92 13.46
CA GLY A 166 2.86 3.64 13.21
C GLY A 166 3.58 2.71 12.22
N PHE A 167 4.76 3.12 11.74
CA PHE A 167 5.64 2.31 10.90
C PHE A 167 6.78 1.72 11.73
N GLY A 168 6.96 0.41 11.61
CA GLY A 168 8.12 -0.30 12.14
C GLY A 168 8.96 -0.89 11.01
N LYS A 169 10.11 -1.49 11.36
CA LYS A 169 11.06 -2.09 10.40
C LYS A 169 10.40 -2.95 9.32
N GLY A 170 9.42 -3.78 9.70
CA GLY A 170 8.72 -4.65 8.75
C GLY A 170 7.91 -3.88 7.68
N LYS A 171 7.26 -2.78 8.04
CA LYS A 171 6.53 -1.93 7.07
C LYS A 171 7.51 -1.12 6.21
N ALA A 172 8.61 -0.65 6.81
CA ALA A 172 9.67 0.04 6.08
C ALA A 172 10.25 -0.83 4.96
N ILE A 173 10.67 -2.06 5.28
CA ILE A 173 11.19 -3.02 4.27
C ILE A 173 10.12 -3.35 3.22
N LYS A 174 8.87 -3.51 3.63
CA LYS A 174 7.75 -3.82 2.73
C LYS A 174 7.45 -2.67 1.75
N SER A 175 7.73 -1.43 2.13
CA SER A 175 7.36 -0.25 1.35
C SER A 175 7.86 -0.29 -0.09
N LYS A 176 9.10 -0.75 -0.35
CA LYS A 176 9.64 -0.84 -1.70
C LYS A 176 8.78 -1.73 -2.62
N TYR A 177 8.28 -2.85 -2.09
CA TYR A 177 7.45 -3.78 -2.86
C TYR A 177 6.05 -3.21 -3.09
N VAL A 178 5.47 -2.58 -2.06
CA VAL A 178 4.19 -1.90 -2.17
C VAL A 178 4.25 -0.81 -3.24
N LEU A 179 5.25 0.07 -3.18
CA LEU A 179 5.44 1.13 -4.16
C LEU A 179 5.69 0.58 -5.57
N HIS A 180 6.40 -0.55 -5.69
CA HIS A 180 6.59 -1.22 -6.96
C HIS A 180 5.31 -1.76 -7.57
N TYR A 181 4.60 -2.61 -6.82
CA TYR A 181 3.43 -3.33 -7.33
C TYR A 181 2.21 -2.44 -7.55
N PHE A 182 2.12 -1.30 -6.84
CA PHE A 182 1.12 -0.27 -7.13
C PHE A 182 1.58 0.79 -8.15
N GLY A 183 2.79 0.67 -8.71
CA GLY A 183 3.24 1.47 -9.86
C GLY A 183 3.80 2.86 -9.51
N TYR A 184 4.14 3.13 -8.26
CA TYR A 184 4.73 4.40 -7.83
C TYR A 184 6.21 4.49 -8.15
N ARG A 185 6.94 3.38 -8.04
CA ARG A 185 8.39 3.33 -8.32
C ARG A 185 8.83 1.97 -8.83
N ASP A 186 9.59 1.96 -9.92
CA ASP A 186 10.29 0.75 -10.34
C ASP A 186 11.55 0.51 -9.50
N PHE A 187 11.66 -0.66 -8.87
CA PHE A 187 12.83 -1.09 -8.09
C PHE A 187 13.49 -2.34 -8.68
N SER A 188 13.14 -2.72 -9.92
CA SER A 188 13.68 -3.92 -10.58
C SER A 188 15.11 -3.75 -11.12
N SER A 189 15.56 -2.49 -11.22
CA SER A 189 16.89 -2.11 -11.67
C SER A 189 17.83 -1.66 -10.54
N SER A 190 17.41 -1.83 -9.28
CA SER A 190 18.14 -1.36 -8.08
C SER A 190 19.13 -2.37 -7.52
#